data_AF-A0A3M1BID7-F1
#
_entry.id   AF-A0A3M1BID7-F1
#
_cell.length_a   1.000
_cell.length_b   1.000
_cell.length_c   1.000
_cell.angle_alpha   90.00
_cell.angle_beta   90.00
_cell.angle_gamma   90.00
#
_symmetry.space_group_name_H-M   'P 1'
#
loop_
_entity.id
_entity.type
_entity.pdbx_description
1 polymer ?
#
loop_
_entity_poly.entity_id
_entity_poly.type
_entity_poly.pdbx_seq_one_letter_code
_entity_poly.pdbx_strand_id
1 'polypeptide(L)' 'MKQLDYHSLFGDQADDLLNHTCTVITKDRLTLPGPGHLDRVFEGSNRNAQVL' A
#
# COMPACT_ATOMS: atom_id res chain seq x y z
N MET A 1 -16.31 -13.97 -6.69
CA MET A 1 -15.09 -13.35 -6.13
C MET A 1 -15.35 -13.10 -4.65
N LYS A 2 -14.48 -13.55 -3.74
CA LYS A 2 -14.71 -13.40 -2.30
C LYS A 2 -14.23 -12.01 -1.89
N GLN A 3 -15.10 -11.20 -1.29
CA GLN A 3 -14.70 -9.94 -0.67
C GLN A 3 -13.71 -10.28 0.47
N LEU A 4 -12.52 -9.67 0.49
CA LEU A 4 -11.63 -9.76 1.65
C LEU A 4 -12.21 -8.91 2.77
N ASP A 5 -12.39 -9.51 3.95
CA ASP A 5 -12.76 -8.79 5.16
C ASP A 5 -11.49 -8.36 5.91
N TYR A 6 -11.09 -7.10 5.72
CA TYR A 6 -9.89 -6.55 6.34
C TYR A 6 -9.96 -6.49 7.87
N HIS A 7 -11.15 -6.39 8.48
CA HIS A 7 -11.28 -6.42 9.93
C HIS A 7 -10.93 -7.81 10.48
N SER A 8 -11.32 -8.87 9.79
CA SER A 8 -10.97 -10.24 10.18
C SER A 8 -9.46 -10.53 10.09
N LEU A 9 -8.74 -9.83 9.21
CA LEU A 9 -7.30 -10.01 9.02
C LEU A 9 -6.48 -9.30 10.10
N PHE A 10 -6.93 -8.13 10.54
CA PHE A 10 -6.21 -7.30 11.50
C PHE A 10 -6.69 -7.46 12.95
N GLY A 11 -7.81 -8.17 13.16
CA GLY A 11 -8.32 -8.51 14.49
C GLY A 11 -8.52 -7.28 15.37
N ASP A 12 -8.05 -7.35 16.61
CA ASP A 12 -8.21 -6.30 17.61
C ASP A 12 -7.53 -4.98 17.23
N GLN A 13 -6.55 -5.01 16.31
CA GLN A 13 -5.83 -3.81 15.84
C GLN A 13 -6.45 -3.19 14.59
N ALA A 14 -7.52 -3.78 14.05
CA ALA A 14 -8.11 -3.35 12.78
C ALA A 14 -8.48 -1.86 12.80
N ASP A 15 -9.11 -1.40 13.87
CA ASP A 15 -9.58 -0.02 13.98
C ASP A 15 -8.40 0.97 14.04
N ASP A 16 -7.36 0.65 14.81
CA ASP A 16 -6.18 1.49 14.92
C ASP A 16 -5.43 1.57 13.58
N LEU A 17 -5.24 0.43 12.91
CA LEU A 17 -4.45 0.36 11.67
C LEU A 17 -5.18 0.97 10.47
N LEU A 18 -6.48 0.72 10.33
CA LEU A 18 -7.27 1.21 9.20
C LEU A 18 -7.57 2.71 9.30
N ASN A 19 -7.65 3.25 10.52
CA ASN A 19 -7.92 4.68 10.75
C ASN A 19 -6.67 5.51 11.09
N HIS A 20 -5.49 4.89 11.16
CA HIS A 20 -4.25 5.60 11.47
C HIS A 20 -3.94 6.68 10.42
N THR A 21 -3.77 7.91 10.88
CA THR A 21 -3.23 9.00 10.06
C THR A 21 -1.80 9.31 10.49
N CYS A 22 -0.84 9.10 9.57
CA CYS A 22 0.56 9.39 9.84
C CYS A 22 0.79 10.91 9.98
N THR A 23 1.33 11.34 11.11
CA THR A 23 1.58 12.76 11.43
C THR A 23 3.05 13.17 11.26
N VAL A 24 3.97 12.21 11.26
CA VAL A 24 5.43 12.46 11.25
C VAL A 24 5.94 12.75 9.84
N ILE A 25 5.47 11.99 8.84
CA ILE A 25 5.81 12.18 7.43
C ILE A 25 4.56 12.68 6.74
N THR A 26 4.51 13.99 6.53
CA THR A 26 3.38 14.66 5.92
C THR A 26 3.31 14.35 4.42
N LYS A 27 2.11 14.39 3.85
CA LYS A 27 1.83 13.99 2.46
C LYS A 27 2.61 14.79 1.42
N ASP A 28 2.91 16.06 1.69
CA ASP A 28 3.71 16.96 0.85
C ASP A 28 5.16 16.52 0.70
N ARG A 29 5.69 15.71 1.63
CA ARG A 29 7.05 15.17 1.57
C ARG A 29 7.14 13.91 0.72
N LEU A 30 6.02 13.37 0.25
CA LEU A 30 5.98 12.18 -0.60
C LEU A 30 6.20 12.58 -2.07
N THR A 31 7.20 11.97 -2.70
CA THR A 31 7.35 12.05 -4.16
C THR A 31 6.34 11.10 -4.80
N LEU A 32 5.27 11.66 -5.36
CA LEU A 32 4.25 10.87 -6.02
C LEU A 32 4.74 10.37 -7.39
N PRO A 33 4.49 9.10 -7.73
CA PRO A 33 4.77 8.60 -9.06
C PRO A 33 3.92 9.34 -10.10
N GLY A 34 4.50 9.61 -11.27
CA GLY A 34 3.77 10.23 -12.38
C GLY A 34 2.64 9.31 -12.90
N PRO A 35 1.69 9.86 -13.68
CA PRO A 35 0.47 9.14 -14.09
C PRO A 35 0.68 7.79 -14.77
N GLY A 36 1.76 7.61 -15.54
CA GLY A 36 2.11 6.35 -16.21
C GLY A 36 3.25 5.59 -15.54
N HIS A 37 3.42 5.67 -14.23
CA HIS A 37 4.49 4.97 -13.51
C HIS A 37 4.25 3.46 -13.45
N LEU A 38 3.00 3.02 -13.24
CA LEU A 38 2.65 1.60 -13.19
C LEU A 38 2.98 0.93 -14.53
N ASP A 39 2.49 1.50 -15.63
CA ASP A 39 2.70 0.94 -16.98
C ASP A 39 4.19 0.90 -17.33
N ARG A 40 4.91 2.01 -17.15
CA ARG A 40 6.31 2.11 -17.58
C ARG A 40 7.30 1.34 -16.72
N VAL A 41 7.05 1.19 -15.43
CA VAL A 41 8.01 0.64 -14.47
C VAL A 41 7.65 -0.78 -14.03
N PHE A 42 6.35 -1.09 -13.90
CA PHE A 42 5.89 -2.35 -13.31
C PHE A 42 5.20 -3.30 -14.30
N GLU A 43 4.63 -2.83 -15.42
CA GLU A 43 3.87 -3.69 -16.35
C GLU A 43 4.66 -4.88 -16.90
N GLY A 44 5.90 -4.65 -17.36
CA GLY A 44 6.79 -5.71 -17.85
C GLY A 44 7.59 -6.42 -16.76
N SER A 45 7.34 -6.10 -15.48
CA SER A 45 8.17 -6.59 -14.39
C SER A 45 7.74 -8.00 -13.98
N ASN A 46 8.55 -9.01 -14.33
CA ASN A 46 8.50 -10.35 -13.74
C ASN A 46 9.49 -10.46 -12.56
N ARG A 47 9.70 -9.35 -11.84
CA ARG A 47 10.53 -9.36 -10.63
C ARG A 47 9.76 -10.10 -9.55
N ASN A 48 10.28 -11.25 -9.12
CA ASN A 48 9.84 -11.83 -7.86
C ASN A 48 10.07 -10.81 -6.74
N ALA A 49 9.18 -10.77 -5.75
CA ALA A 49 9.40 -10.01 -4.52
C ALA A 49 10.57 -10.67 -3.77
N GLN A 50 11.79 -10.29 -4.13
CA GLN A 50 12.99 -10.84 -3.54
C GLN A 50 13.12 -10.24 -2.15
N VAL A 51 12.87 -11.07 -1.13
CA VAL A 51 13.15 -10.75 0.27
C VAL A 51 14.63 -11.03 0.56
N LEU A 52 15.27 -10.11 1.28
CA LEU A 52 16.56 -10.34 1.97
C LEU A 52 16.25 -10.78 3.40
#